data_AF-A0AAE1I6R8-F1
#
_entry.id   AF-A0AAE1I6R8-F1
#
_cell.length_a   1.000
_cell.length_b   1.000
_cell.length_c   1.000
_cell.angle_alpha   90.00
_cell.angle_beta   90.00
_cell.angle_gamma   90.00
#
_symmetry.space_group_name_H-M   'P 1'
#
loop_
_entity.id
_entity.type
_entity.pdbx_description
1 polymer ?
#
loop_
_entity_poly.entity_id
_entity_poly.type
_entity_poly.pdbx_seq_one_letter_code
_entity_poly.pdbx_strand_id
1 'polypeptide(L)' 'MFTVRKEKFISVEDVPDTYVALRSMATAQYLSGGQGYVRCACKTGCKPSSKCKCRGAGVLCNLKCHGSSTCSNK' A
#
# COMPACT_ATOMS: atom_id res chain seq x y z
N MET A 1 -10.43 23.81 15.89
CA MET A 1 -9.20 24.15 16.64
C MET A 1 -8.04 23.52 15.90
N PHE A 2 -7.11 24.32 15.36
CA PHE A 2 -6.00 23.82 14.54
C PHE A 2 -4.74 23.74 15.40
N THR A 3 -4.03 22.61 15.36
CA THR A 3 -2.77 22.40 16.09
C THR A 3 -1.59 22.58 15.14
N VAL A 4 -0.61 23.40 15.54
CA VAL A 4 0.64 23.59 14.80
C VAL A 4 1.48 22.31 14.90
N ARG A 5 1.73 21.67 13.76
CA ARG A 5 2.64 20.52 13.68
C ARG A 5 4.07 21.02 13.53
N LYS A 6 5.01 20.48 14.31
CA LYS A 6 6.44 20.70 14.09
C LYS A 6 6.81 20.08 12.73
N GLU A 7 7.25 20.92 11.81
CA GLU A 7 7.68 20.50 10.48
C GLU A 7 9.01 19.74 10.59
N LYS A 8 9.11 18.62 9.88
CA LYS A 8 10.36 17.86 9.75
C LYS A 8 10.77 17.93 8.29
N PHE A 9 11.58 18.94 7.98
CA PHE A 9 12.13 19.13 6.64
C PHE A 9 13.23 18.10 6.36
N ILE A 10 13.46 17.84 5.08
CA ILE A 10 14.60 17.05 4.60
C ILE A 10 15.87 17.93 4.59
N SER A 11 17.02 17.37 4.94
CA SER A 11 18.32 18.03 4.80
C SER A 11 18.93 17.77 3.43
N VAL A 12 20.00 18.49 3.09
CA VAL A 12 20.74 18.24 1.84
C VAL A 12 21.34 16.84 1.85
N GLU A 13 21.70 16.32 3.02
CA GLU A 13 22.23 14.95 3.17
C GLU A 13 21.20 13.86 2.86
N ASP A 14 19.89 14.15 2.97
CA ASP A 14 18.82 13.21 2.63
C ASP A 14 18.62 13.07 1.11
N VAL A 15 19.23 13.95 0.31
CA VAL A 15 19.09 13.96 -1.15
C VAL A 15 20.24 13.16 -1.77
N PRO A 16 19.96 12.05 -2.48
CA PRO A 16 21.01 11.27 -3.12
C PRO A 16 21.65 12.06 -4.28
N ASP A 17 22.98 12.01 -4.40
CA ASP A 17 23.75 12.61 -5.51
C ASP A 17 23.52 11.91 -6.87
N THR A 18 22.81 10.78 -6.86
CA THR A 18 22.45 10.03 -8.06
C THR A 18 21.08 10.45 -8.59
N TYR A 19 20.94 10.55 -9.91
CA TYR A 19 19.62 10.69 -10.52
C TYR A 19 18.78 9.44 -10.28
N VAL A 20 17.69 9.58 -9.52
CA VAL A 20 16.71 8.52 -9.33
C VAL A 20 15.35 9.01 -9.83
N ALA A 21 14.73 8.25 -10.72
CA ALA A 21 13.36 8.54 -11.14
C ALA A 21 12.41 8.40 -9.93
N LEU A 22 11.60 9.42 -9.68
CA LEU A 22 10.61 9.42 -8.57
C LEU A 22 9.74 8.16 -8.57
N ARG A 23 9.36 7.66 -9.75
CA ARG A 23 8.55 6.45 -9.92
C ARG A 23 9.27 5.20 -9.41
N SER A 24 10.60 5.12 -9.56
CA SER A 24 11.42 4.00 -9.08
C SER A 24 11.54 4.03 -7.55
N MET A 25 11.77 5.19 -6.96
CA MET A 25 11.79 5.35 -5.50
C MET A 25 10.44 4.98 -4.89
N ALA A 26 9.35 5.51 -5.45
CA ALA A 26 8.00 5.21 -4.99
C ALA A 26 7.71 3.70 -5.07
N THR A 27 8.19 3.03 -6.13
CA THR A 27 8.03 1.58 -6.31
C THR A 27 8.84 0.78 -5.28
N ALA A 28 10.08 1.17 -5.03
CA ALA A 28 10.96 0.52 -4.06
C ALA A 28 10.50 0.70 -2.61
N GLN A 29 9.93 1.86 -2.28
CA GLN A 29 9.39 2.15 -0.96
C GLN A 29 8.00 1.55 -0.73
N TYR A 30 7.26 1.23 -1.79
CA TYR A 30 5.94 0.63 -1.64
C TYR A 30 6.03 -0.86 -1.34
N LEU A 31 5.35 -1.28 -0.27
CA LEU A 31 5.14 -2.70 0.06
C LEU A 31 4.47 -3.50 -1.06
N SER A 32 3.80 -2.83 -2.01
CA SER A 32 3.05 -3.46 -3.10
C SER A 32 3.77 -3.46 -4.45
N GLY A 33 5.07 -3.14 -4.51
CA GLY A 33 5.86 -3.22 -5.76
C GLY A 33 5.38 -2.30 -6.87
N GLY A 34 5.07 -1.04 -6.56
CA GLY A 34 4.83 0.01 -7.56
C GLY A 34 3.41 0.17 -8.10
N GLN A 35 2.50 -0.79 -7.86
CA GLN A 35 1.08 -0.63 -8.24
C GLN A 35 0.25 0.19 -7.23
N GLY A 36 0.86 0.64 -6.13
CA GLY A 36 0.22 1.49 -5.12
C GLY A 36 -0.81 0.79 -4.22
N TYR A 37 -1.15 -0.47 -4.47
CA TYR A 37 -1.95 -1.31 -3.57
C TYR A 37 -1.79 -2.79 -3.91
N VAL A 38 -1.98 -3.65 -2.89
CA VAL A 38 -1.99 -5.10 -3.07
C VAL A 38 -3.41 -5.56 -3.41
N ARG A 39 -3.56 -6.32 -4.51
CA ARG A 39 -4.80 -7.04 -4.82
C ARG A 39 -4.68 -8.51 -4.48
N CYS A 40 -5.74 -9.00 -3.84
CA CYS A 40 -6.04 -10.40 -3.66
C CYS A 40 -6.48 -11.04 -4.99
N ALA A 41 -6.22 -12.33 -5.18
CA ALA A 41 -6.68 -13.08 -6.35
C ALA A 41 -8.08 -13.71 -6.16
N CYS A 42 -8.78 -13.36 -5.07
CA CYS A 42 -10.10 -13.91 -4.76
C CYS A 42 -11.14 -13.40 -5.77
N LYS A 43 -12.03 -14.27 -6.26
CA LYS A 43 -13.10 -13.90 -7.20
C LYS A 43 -14.42 -13.57 -6.51
N THR A 44 -14.70 -14.22 -5.38
CA THR A 44 -16.02 -14.21 -4.70
C THR A 44 -15.92 -13.76 -3.24
N GLY A 45 -15.09 -12.75 -2.98
CA GLY A 45 -14.83 -12.22 -1.63
C GLY A 45 -13.81 -13.02 -0.81
N CYS A 46 -13.18 -12.35 0.16
CA CYS A 46 -12.12 -12.92 1.02
C CYS A 46 -12.66 -13.63 2.26
N LYS A 47 -13.45 -14.70 2.07
CA LYS A 47 -14.00 -15.54 3.15
C LYS A 47 -12.87 -16.17 4.02
N PRO A 48 -13.13 -16.54 5.28
CA PRO A 48 -12.14 -17.17 6.17
C PRO A 48 -11.42 -18.39 5.60
N SER A 49 -12.11 -19.21 4.81
CA SER A 49 -11.55 -20.40 4.17
C SER A 49 -10.88 -20.13 2.81
N SER A 50 -10.87 -18.89 2.32
CA SER A 50 -10.29 -18.59 1.02
C SER A 50 -8.77 -18.48 1.08
N LYS A 51 -8.09 -18.88 -0.01
CA LYS A 51 -6.64 -18.70 -0.20
C LYS A 51 -6.31 -17.23 -0.53
N CYS A 52 -6.80 -16.32 0.30
CA CYS A 52 -6.57 -14.90 0.14
C CYS A 52 -5.11 -14.55 0.48
N LYS A 53 -4.38 -13.99 -0.50
CA LYS A 53 -3.02 -13.50 -0.30
C LYS A 53 -2.94 -12.43 0.80
N CYS A 54 -3.89 -11.51 0.87
CA CYS A 54 -3.90 -10.45 1.89
C CYS A 54 -4.02 -11.06 3.30
N ARG A 55 -4.98 -11.98 3.48
CA ARG A 55 -5.19 -12.67 4.77
C ARG A 55 -3.97 -13.51 5.17
N GLY A 56 -3.39 -14.25 4.22
CA GLY A 56 -2.17 -15.03 4.45
C GLY A 56 -0.95 -14.17 4.83
N ALA A 57 -0.91 -12.93 4.34
CA ALA A 57 0.11 -11.94 4.73
C ALA A 57 -0.27 -11.13 5.99
N GLY A 58 -1.39 -11.44 6.65
CA GLY A 58 -1.84 -10.71 7.84
C GLY A 58 -2.31 -9.28 7.58
N VAL A 59 -2.64 -8.92 6.34
CA VAL A 59 -3.10 -7.58 5.96
C VAL A 59 -4.57 -7.57 5.51
N LEU A 60 -5.24 -6.46 5.80
CA LEU A 60 -6.62 -6.24 5.37
C LEU A 60 -6.69 -5.85 3.89
N CYS A 61 -7.76 -6.25 3.22
CA CYS A 61 -7.98 -5.90 1.82
C CYS A 61 -8.47 -4.46 1.70
N ASN A 62 -7.83 -3.69 0.82
CA ASN A 62 -8.28 -2.34 0.50
C ASN A 62 -9.65 -2.35 -0.22
N LEU A 63 -10.31 -1.19 -0.28
CA LEU A 63 -11.62 -1.03 -0.96
C LEU A 63 -11.60 -1.47 -2.43
N LYS A 64 -10.46 -1.31 -3.13
CA LYS A 64 -10.25 -1.69 -4.52
C LYS A 64 -9.84 -3.17 -4.72
N CYS A 65 -9.78 -4.00 -3.67
CA CYS A 65 -9.48 -5.44 -3.81
C CYS A 65 -10.57 -6.15 -4.62
N HIS A 66 -11.82 -5.75 -4.44
CA HIS A 66 -13.00 -6.47 -4.97
C HIS A 66 -14.02 -5.61 -5.72
N GLY A 67 -13.67 -4.36 -6.07
CA GLY A 67 -14.57 -3.47 -6.81
C GLY A 67 -15.94 -3.39 -6.13
N SER A 68 -16.97 -3.93 -6.79
CA SER A 68 -18.37 -3.91 -6.33
C SER A 68 -18.77 -5.10 -5.45
N SER A 69 -17.90 -6.09 -5.24
CA SER A 69 -18.23 -7.30 -4.49
C SER A 69 -17.82 -7.22 -3.00
N THR A 70 -18.60 -7.87 -2.14
CA THR A 70 -18.39 -7.83 -0.68
C THR A 70 -17.10 -8.56 -0.30
N CYS A 71 -16.20 -7.86 0.41
CA CYS A 71 -14.97 -8.43 0.95
C CYS A 71 -15.12 -8.71 2.44
N SER A 72 -14.88 -9.97 2.85
CA SER A 72 -14.91 -10.38 4.27
C SER A 72 -13.57 -10.22 5.01
N ASN A 73 -12.56 -9.63 4.38
CA ASN A 73 -11.24 -9.33 4.96
C ASN A 73 -10.98 -7.83 4.83
N LYS A 74 -11.75 -7.00 5.53
CA LYS A 74 -11.66 -5.53 5.51
C LYS A 74 -11.07 -5.00 6.79
#